data_AF-A0A6V8LH17-F1
#
_entry.id   AF-A0A6V8LH17-F1
#
_cell.length_a   1.000
_cell.length_b   1.000
_cell.length_c   1.000
_cell.angle_alpha   90.00
_cell.angle_beta   90.00
_cell.angle_gamma   90.00
#
_symmetry.space_group_name_H-M   'P 1'
#
loop_
_entity.id
_entity.type
_entity.pdbx_description
1 polymer ?
#
loop_
_entity_poly.entity_id
_entity_poly.type
_entity_poly.pdbx_seq_one_letter_code
_entity_poly.pdbx_strand_id
1 'polypeptide(L)'
;MDQVDPTERVLALIRSKRAREALRRWLTDHTATLLPTGWSGKGYTTAQLLGALLGRYRDHPIVVVMKIIEKGDGGKEYAAHHRALQDSPVFAQKHLAALIGQRIVVPGGGSIILQGVAGGGLDTMSQLDDALPSWHAPREVCQHITNSLLTEWNTESDPNLEKVGTALAAQLGNRLTSAGTVAAWAGRHQGLLHDPVPWLNAGAYPQVNPFVLIGKDSWGERLEALVLRGKTHGDLHPGNLLVGAKGSPFCLVDLSRYTAEGWLSWDPTYLTLTAMAKVLPDLTPRGQEALKAWCLDPDEVMEVEGLPGHLRAMFIGVHQAGAEWARRHSNTAGWERQRHLCLVVIALILTGRKQLLSEDSRRWFFWLAAAVATRLADAIPDFPRAVDPLMLSNHLFADDPQHIADDSRNKIISLDERRPARQPPQPPARDTGPATVEAEYWTRLVAELRSVQFAAPDWATMAARTNSLRMLLVSAPEGGADNSEVTEYLDLLTTTLDAVVRPGATPAETRAASERAEMLRSWILDQLS
;
A
#
# COMPACT_ATOMS: atom_id res chain seq x y z
N MET A 1 3.49 -16.08 41.27
CA MET A 1 3.30 -16.20 39.82
C MET A 1 4.55 -15.64 39.18
N ASP A 2 5.39 -16.48 38.57
CA ASP A 2 6.62 -16.01 37.94
C ASP A 2 6.29 -15.07 36.79
N GLN A 3 6.88 -13.87 36.83
CA GLN A 3 6.68 -12.85 35.84
C GLN A 3 7.40 -13.30 34.56
N VAL A 4 6.65 -13.89 33.63
CA VAL A 4 7.17 -14.38 32.34
C VAL A 4 7.89 -13.23 31.63
N ASP A 5 9.15 -13.46 31.23
CA ASP A 5 9.96 -12.52 30.46
C ASP A 5 9.13 -11.94 29.28
N PRO A 6 8.95 -10.61 29.20
CA PRO A 6 8.26 -9.96 28.10
C PRO A 6 8.74 -10.39 26.71
N THR A 7 10.04 -10.67 26.56
CA THR A 7 10.61 -11.14 25.28
C THR A 7 10.05 -12.50 24.91
N GLU A 8 9.96 -13.42 25.87
CA GLU A 8 9.40 -14.75 25.66
C GLU A 8 7.91 -14.71 25.28
N ARG A 9 7.15 -13.71 25.76
CA ARG A 9 5.77 -13.49 25.33
C ARG A 9 5.67 -13.16 23.83
N VAL A 10 6.56 -12.31 23.31
CA VAL A 10 6.60 -11.98 21.88
C VAL A 10 7.08 -13.19 21.06
N LEU A 11 8.13 -13.87 21.52
CA LEU A 11 8.65 -15.08 20.87
C LEU A 11 7.60 -16.20 20.77
N ALA A 12 6.74 -16.36 21.78
CA ALA A 12 5.65 -17.33 21.77
C ALA A 12 4.62 -17.09 20.66
N LEU A 13 4.49 -15.86 20.16
CA LEU A 13 3.59 -15.52 19.04
C LEU A 13 4.16 -15.99 17.69
N ILE A 14 5.46 -16.22 17.59
CA ILE A 14 6.11 -16.67 16.35
C ILE A 14 5.78 -18.13 16.11
N ARG A 15 5.15 -18.43 14.97
CA ARG A 15 4.69 -19.79 14.63
C ARG A 15 5.85 -20.76 14.41
N SER A 16 6.86 -20.34 13.64
CA SER A 16 8.04 -21.16 13.39
C SER A 16 8.98 -21.19 14.58
N LYS A 17 9.21 -22.41 15.11
CA LYS A 17 10.24 -22.68 16.13
C LYS A 17 11.63 -22.21 15.69
N ARG A 18 12.00 -22.42 14.42
CA ARG A 18 13.30 -22.02 13.88
C ARG A 18 13.45 -20.50 13.80
N ALA A 19 12.40 -19.79 13.40
CA ALA A 19 12.39 -18.33 13.37
C ALA A 19 12.50 -17.77 14.80
N ARG A 20 11.78 -18.38 15.75
CA ARG A 20 11.85 -18.04 17.17
C ARG A 20 13.28 -18.19 17.73
N GLU A 21 13.93 -19.31 17.45
CA GLU A 21 15.32 -19.57 17.87
C GLU A 21 16.32 -18.63 17.19
N ALA A 22 16.11 -18.31 15.91
CA ALA A 22 16.95 -17.34 15.20
C ALA A 22 16.83 -15.93 15.80
N LEU A 23 15.61 -15.46 16.05
CA LEU A 23 15.38 -14.17 16.69
C LEU A 23 15.93 -14.13 18.12
N ARG A 24 15.74 -15.20 18.90
CA ARG A 24 16.29 -15.28 20.27
C ARG A 24 17.80 -15.13 20.27
N ARG A 25 18.51 -15.86 19.40
CA ARG A 25 19.97 -15.73 19.27
C ARG A 25 20.36 -14.30 18.90
N TRP A 26 19.70 -13.72 17.89
CA TRP A 26 19.97 -12.36 17.47
C TRP A 26 19.77 -11.34 18.60
N LEU A 27 18.68 -11.47 19.38
CA LEU A 27 18.43 -10.61 20.55
C LEU A 27 19.53 -10.75 21.61
N THR A 28 19.99 -11.98 21.89
CA THR A 28 21.12 -12.21 22.81
C THR A 28 22.40 -11.56 22.30
N ASP A 29 22.76 -11.77 21.04
CA ASP A 29 23.99 -11.24 20.43
C ASP A 29 24.01 -9.70 20.42
N HIS A 30 22.84 -9.07 20.36
CA HIS A 30 22.68 -7.60 20.35
C HIS A 30 22.28 -7.02 21.71
N THR A 31 22.23 -7.84 22.77
CA THR A 31 21.76 -7.44 24.11
C THR A 31 20.38 -6.74 24.07
N ALA A 32 19.53 -7.11 23.13
CA ALA A 32 18.24 -6.49 22.87
C ALA A 32 17.08 -7.27 23.50
N THR A 33 15.98 -6.58 23.77
CA THR A 33 14.75 -7.16 24.36
C THR A 33 13.52 -6.77 23.56
N LEU A 34 12.47 -7.59 23.58
CA LEU A 34 11.20 -7.26 22.94
C LEU A 34 10.10 -7.08 23.99
N LEU A 35 9.31 -6.01 23.86
CA LEU A 35 8.06 -5.85 24.60
C LEU A 35 6.89 -5.94 23.62
N PRO A 36 5.80 -6.66 23.97
CA PRO A 36 4.64 -6.79 23.11
C PRO A 36 3.91 -5.45 22.98
N THR A 37 3.52 -5.09 21.76
CA THR A 37 2.64 -3.92 21.52
C THR A 37 1.17 -4.32 21.38
N GLY A 38 0.88 -5.63 21.33
CA GLY A 38 -0.45 -6.15 21.02
C GLY A 38 -0.82 -6.07 19.53
N TRP A 39 0.04 -5.47 18.70
CA TRP A 39 -0.19 -5.38 17.26
C TRP A 39 0.28 -6.66 16.54
N SER A 40 -0.57 -7.17 15.66
CA SER A 40 -0.20 -8.20 14.70
C SER A 40 -0.88 -7.92 13.37
N GLY A 41 -0.16 -8.22 12.29
CA GLY A 41 -0.66 -8.12 10.92
C GLY A 41 -0.61 -9.48 10.26
N LYS A 42 -1.40 -9.65 9.19
CA LYS A 42 -1.19 -10.73 8.23
C LYS A 42 -0.85 -10.08 6.90
N GLY A 43 0.32 -10.40 6.35
CA GLY A 43 0.62 -10.04 4.97
C GLY A 43 -0.21 -10.88 4.01
N TYR A 44 -0.29 -10.44 2.75
CA TYR A 44 -0.87 -11.20 1.64
C TYR A 44 -0.04 -12.44 1.24
N THR A 45 1.11 -12.63 1.89
CA THR A 45 2.03 -13.75 1.69
C THR A 45 1.96 -14.74 2.86
N THR A 46 2.77 -15.81 2.80
CA THR A 46 2.99 -16.70 3.95
C THR A 46 3.76 -16.02 5.11
N ALA A 47 4.14 -14.74 4.97
CA ALA A 47 4.87 -14.02 6.00
C ALA A 47 3.99 -13.70 7.21
N GLN A 48 4.56 -13.86 8.40
CA GLN A 48 3.96 -13.43 9.65
C GLN A 48 4.45 -12.00 9.99
N LEU A 49 3.54 -11.09 10.36
CA LEU A 49 3.88 -9.73 10.79
C LEU A 49 3.56 -9.55 12.27
N LEU A 50 4.51 -9.06 13.06
CA LEU A 50 4.37 -8.80 14.49
C LEU A 50 4.92 -7.44 14.87
N GLY A 51 4.20 -6.70 15.71
CA GLY A 51 4.66 -5.43 16.27
C GLY A 51 5.32 -5.68 17.62
N ALA A 52 6.43 -4.98 17.88
CA ALA A 52 7.12 -5.05 19.16
C ALA A 52 7.84 -3.74 19.45
N LEU A 53 8.05 -3.43 20.73
CA LEU A 53 9.01 -2.42 21.16
C LEU A 53 10.36 -3.12 21.35
N LEU A 54 11.35 -2.74 20.55
CA LEU A 54 12.72 -3.23 20.62
C LEU A 54 13.53 -2.35 21.58
N GLY A 55 13.79 -2.86 22.78
CA GLY A 55 14.56 -2.20 23.84
C GLY A 55 16.03 -2.63 23.90
N ARG A 56 16.85 -1.82 24.57
CA ARG A 56 18.32 -2.00 24.74
C ARG A 56 19.15 -2.09 23.44
N TYR A 57 18.53 -1.75 22.32
CA TYR A 57 19.19 -1.62 21.01
C TYR A 57 19.43 -0.14 20.71
N ARG A 58 20.69 0.30 20.58
CA ARG A 58 21.09 1.70 20.30
C ARG A 58 20.52 2.75 21.28
N ASP A 59 20.65 2.48 22.58
CA ASP A 59 20.35 3.38 23.72
C ASP A 59 18.88 3.81 23.94
N HIS A 60 18.02 3.73 22.93
CA HIS A 60 16.59 4.08 23.04
C HIS A 60 15.66 2.98 22.50
N PRO A 61 14.54 2.68 23.17
CA PRO A 61 13.58 1.72 22.67
C PRO A 61 12.88 2.26 21.42
N ILE A 62 12.77 1.43 20.38
CA ILE A 62 12.11 1.78 19.13
C ILE A 62 10.99 0.79 18.81
N VAL A 63 9.88 1.26 18.26
CA VAL A 63 8.81 0.37 17.80
C VAL A 63 9.21 -0.20 16.44
N VAL A 64 9.05 -1.51 16.28
CA VAL A 64 9.37 -2.24 15.06
C VAL A 64 8.22 -3.12 14.61
N VAL A 65 8.10 -3.28 13.30
CA VAL A 65 7.36 -4.36 12.65
C VAL A 65 8.34 -5.43 12.23
N MET A 66 8.12 -6.65 12.69
CA MET A 66 8.90 -7.83 12.34
C MET A 66 8.18 -8.59 11.24
N LYS A 67 8.79 -8.67 10.05
CA LYS A 67 8.32 -9.52 8.95
C LYS A 67 9.10 -10.82 8.96
N ILE A 68 8.39 -11.92 9.20
CA ILE A 68 8.95 -13.26 9.39
C ILE A 68 8.57 -14.14 8.19
N ILE A 69 9.57 -14.57 7.44
CA ILE A 69 9.46 -15.48 6.31
C ILE A 69 10.14 -16.80 6.70
N GLU A 70 9.39 -17.89 6.78
CA GLU A 70 9.90 -19.15 7.33
C GLU A 70 10.72 -19.99 6.34
N LYS A 71 10.49 -19.81 5.02
CA LYS A 71 11.09 -20.61 3.95
C LYS A 71 11.26 -19.77 2.70
N GLY A 72 12.17 -20.19 1.81
CA GLY A 72 12.45 -19.54 0.54
C GLY A 72 13.62 -18.56 0.60
N ASP A 73 13.78 -17.76 -0.46
CA ASP A 73 14.82 -16.75 -0.56
C ASP A 73 14.43 -15.49 0.24
N GLY A 74 14.61 -15.57 1.56
CA GLY A 74 14.43 -14.43 2.46
C GLY A 74 15.45 -13.30 2.25
N GLY A 75 16.43 -13.48 1.36
CA GLY A 75 17.37 -12.42 0.98
C GLY A 75 16.84 -11.47 -0.06
N LYS A 76 15.98 -11.96 -0.97
CA LYS A 76 15.45 -11.17 -2.06
C LYS A 76 14.77 -9.89 -1.59
N GLU A 77 13.87 -9.99 -0.62
CA GLU A 77 13.15 -8.81 -0.12
C GLU A 77 14.09 -7.82 0.60
N TYR A 78 14.96 -8.31 1.46
CA TYR A 78 15.92 -7.45 2.15
C TYR A 78 16.85 -6.72 1.16
N ALA A 79 17.34 -7.42 0.13
CA ALA A 79 18.17 -6.83 -0.90
C ALA A 79 17.41 -5.80 -1.74
N ALA A 80 16.16 -6.09 -2.13
CA ALA A 80 15.32 -5.16 -2.86
C ALA A 80 15.01 -3.89 -2.05
N HIS A 81 14.70 -4.05 -0.77
CA HIS A 81 14.49 -2.92 0.14
C HIS A 81 15.78 -2.10 0.31
N HIS A 82 16.90 -2.74 0.61
CA HIS A 82 18.19 -2.04 0.74
C HIS A 82 18.55 -1.26 -0.53
N ARG A 83 18.29 -1.84 -1.71
CA ARG A 83 18.48 -1.16 -2.99
C ARG A 83 17.59 0.07 -3.11
N ALA A 84 16.30 -0.03 -2.77
CA ALA A 84 15.40 1.11 -2.78
C ALA A 84 15.85 2.27 -1.88
N LEU A 85 16.43 1.96 -0.71
CA LEU A 85 17.00 2.96 0.19
C LEU A 85 18.23 3.66 -0.41
N GLN A 86 19.08 2.90 -1.12
CA GLN A 86 20.30 3.42 -1.75
C GLN A 86 20.01 4.26 -2.99
N ASP A 87 19.07 3.81 -3.83
CA ASP A 87 18.80 4.40 -5.13
C ASP A 87 18.10 5.77 -5.00
N SER A 88 17.38 6.05 -3.90
CA SER A 88 16.80 7.37 -3.64
C SER A 88 16.75 7.70 -2.14
N PRO A 89 17.87 8.13 -1.53
CA PRO A 89 17.97 8.32 -0.07
C PRO A 89 17.00 9.35 0.49
N VAL A 90 16.75 10.45 -0.25
CA VAL A 90 15.85 11.53 0.18
C VAL A 90 14.39 11.06 0.18
N PHE A 91 13.96 10.37 -0.87
CA PHE A 91 12.62 9.77 -0.93
C PHE A 91 12.48 8.68 0.13
N ALA A 92 13.51 7.83 0.26
CA ALA A 92 13.56 6.74 1.22
C ALA A 92 13.37 7.20 2.67
N GLN A 93 14.06 8.27 3.07
CA GLN A 93 13.95 8.82 4.42
C GLN A 93 12.53 9.29 4.74
N LYS A 94 11.80 9.81 3.76
CA LYS A 94 10.45 10.35 3.94
C LYS A 94 9.36 9.29 3.81
N HIS A 95 9.53 8.37 2.87
CA HIS A 95 8.42 7.57 2.34
C HIS A 95 8.67 6.07 2.35
N LEU A 96 9.83 5.55 2.76
CA LEU A 96 10.06 4.11 2.87
C LEU A 96 10.23 3.69 4.34
N ALA A 97 9.69 2.53 4.70
CA ALA A 97 9.83 2.01 6.05
C ALA A 97 11.30 1.69 6.34
N ALA A 98 11.92 2.33 7.33
CA ALA A 98 13.35 2.14 7.61
C ALA A 98 13.69 0.68 7.98
N LEU A 99 14.81 0.16 7.48
CA LEU A 99 15.35 -1.13 7.94
C LEU A 99 16.08 -0.95 9.28
N ILE A 100 15.78 -1.83 10.24
CA ILE A 100 16.44 -1.87 11.55
C ILE A 100 17.46 -2.98 11.57
N GLY A 101 18.73 -2.61 11.39
CA GLY A 101 19.85 -3.55 11.36
C GLY A 101 19.86 -4.45 10.13
N GLN A 102 20.56 -5.58 10.24
CA GLN A 102 20.66 -6.57 9.17
C GLN A 102 19.51 -7.59 9.22
N ARG A 103 19.24 -8.26 8.10
CA ARG A 103 18.34 -9.42 8.08
C ARG A 103 18.80 -10.50 9.06
N ILE A 104 17.85 -11.13 9.74
CA ILE A 104 18.11 -12.28 10.59
C ILE A 104 17.84 -13.54 9.77
N VAL A 105 18.85 -14.38 9.56
CA VAL A 105 18.71 -15.60 8.75
C VAL A 105 18.03 -16.71 9.56
N VAL A 106 16.96 -17.29 9.00
CA VAL A 106 16.27 -18.43 9.62
C VAL A 106 16.88 -19.75 9.11
N PRO A 107 17.26 -20.70 9.99
CA PRO A 107 17.80 -21.98 9.57
C PRO A 107 16.85 -22.78 8.67
N GLY A 108 17.36 -23.28 7.54
CA GLY A 108 16.56 -24.01 6.54
C GLY A 108 15.85 -23.12 5.51
N GLY A 109 16.23 -21.84 5.43
CA GLY A 109 15.68 -20.85 4.50
C GLY A 109 14.83 -19.80 5.19
N GLY A 110 14.52 -18.71 4.48
CA GLY A 110 13.74 -17.59 5.02
C GLY A 110 14.57 -16.54 5.76
N SER A 111 13.87 -15.56 6.35
CA SER A 111 14.47 -14.43 7.04
C SER A 111 13.49 -13.75 8.00
N ILE A 112 14.03 -12.98 8.95
CA ILE A 112 13.28 -11.98 9.70
C ILE A 112 13.86 -10.62 9.35
N ILE A 113 12.99 -9.70 8.95
CA ILE A 113 13.34 -8.31 8.67
C ILE A 113 12.66 -7.46 9.73
N LEU A 114 13.44 -6.62 10.41
CA LEU A 114 12.95 -5.63 11.35
C LEU A 114 12.80 -4.31 10.61
N GLN A 115 11.61 -3.73 10.66
CA GLN A 115 11.28 -2.45 10.02
C GLN A 115 10.84 -1.45 11.08
N GLY A 116 11.31 -0.21 10.98
CA GLY A 116 10.81 0.89 11.79
C GLY A 116 9.35 1.19 11.42
N VAL A 117 8.58 1.65 12.39
CA VAL A 117 7.19 2.04 12.13
C VAL A 117 7.16 3.40 11.44
N ALA A 118 6.45 3.47 10.31
CA ALA A 118 6.22 4.71 9.59
C ALA A 118 5.42 5.70 10.44
N GLY A 119 5.69 7.00 10.34
CA GLY A 119 4.87 8.03 11.00
C GLY A 119 4.96 8.07 12.53
N GLY A 120 5.96 7.45 13.14
CA GLY A 120 6.24 7.59 14.58
C GLY A 120 5.42 6.71 15.53
N GLY A 121 4.46 5.89 15.04
CA GLY A 121 3.63 5.03 15.89
C GLY A 121 2.82 3.99 15.10
N LEU A 122 2.42 2.88 15.75
CA LEU A 122 1.62 1.82 15.12
C LEU A 122 0.16 2.22 14.90
N ASP A 123 -0.26 3.30 15.55
CA ASP A 123 -1.61 3.88 15.56
C ASP A 123 -1.73 5.16 14.73
N THR A 124 -0.61 5.71 14.26
CA THR A 124 -0.59 6.98 13.51
C THR A 124 -0.83 6.82 12.01
N MET A 125 -0.70 5.60 11.50
CA MET A 125 -0.80 5.26 10.09
C MET A 125 -1.85 4.18 9.84
N SER A 126 -2.66 4.37 8.81
CA SER A 126 -3.62 3.38 8.31
C SER A 126 -3.24 2.94 6.89
N GLN A 127 -3.69 1.76 6.46
CA GLN A 127 -3.58 1.40 5.04
C GLN A 127 -4.48 2.34 4.22
N LEU A 128 -4.12 2.58 2.96
CA LEU A 128 -4.83 3.54 2.12
C LEU A 128 -6.33 3.20 1.97
N ASP A 129 -6.65 1.93 1.78
CA ASP A 129 -8.02 1.43 1.66
C ASP A 129 -8.85 1.66 2.92
N ASP A 130 -8.29 1.42 4.10
CA ASP A 130 -8.92 1.69 5.38
C ASP A 130 -9.13 3.20 5.60
N ALA A 131 -8.20 4.04 5.15
CA ALA A 131 -8.21 5.49 5.38
C ALA A 131 -9.14 6.25 4.43
N LEU A 132 -9.21 5.86 3.16
CA LEU A 132 -9.93 6.57 2.09
C LEU A 132 -11.38 6.94 2.43
N PRO A 133 -12.21 6.06 3.04
CA PRO A 133 -13.59 6.40 3.39
C PRO A 133 -13.72 7.56 4.39
N SER A 134 -12.67 7.81 5.19
CA SER A 134 -12.69 8.82 6.25
C SER A 134 -12.15 10.18 5.82
N TRP A 135 -11.57 10.30 4.63
CA TRP A 135 -10.95 11.54 4.17
C TRP A 135 -11.90 12.50 3.49
N HIS A 136 -11.73 13.78 3.79
CA HIS A 136 -12.41 14.88 3.10
C HIS A 136 -11.89 15.13 1.68
N ALA A 137 -10.61 14.83 1.41
CA ALA A 137 -9.92 15.15 0.16
C ALA A 137 -9.13 13.95 -0.45
N PRO A 138 -9.79 12.79 -0.70
CA PRO A 138 -9.10 11.58 -1.16
C PRO A 138 -8.43 11.75 -2.54
N ARG A 139 -8.98 12.61 -3.41
CA ARG A 139 -8.42 12.89 -4.74
C ARG A 139 -7.05 13.55 -4.63
N GLU A 140 -6.97 14.60 -3.84
CA GLU A 140 -5.77 15.42 -3.62
C GLU A 140 -4.65 14.59 -3.00
N VAL A 141 -4.99 13.73 -2.04
CA VAL A 141 -4.01 12.83 -1.40
C VAL A 141 -3.48 11.80 -2.41
N CYS A 142 -4.34 11.16 -3.19
CA CYS A 142 -3.91 10.17 -4.18
C CYS A 142 -3.11 10.81 -5.33
N GLN A 143 -3.46 12.04 -5.71
CA GLN A 143 -2.69 12.85 -6.66
C GLN A 143 -1.31 13.19 -6.08
N HIS A 144 -1.23 13.62 -4.82
CA HIS A 144 0.04 13.91 -4.15
C HIS A 144 0.95 12.69 -4.09
N ILE A 145 0.44 11.54 -3.62
CA ILE A 145 1.19 10.28 -3.58
C ILE A 145 1.73 9.94 -4.98
N THR A 146 0.86 9.95 -6.00
CA THR A 146 1.25 9.58 -7.36
C THR A 146 2.29 10.55 -7.93
N ASN A 147 2.14 11.85 -7.67
CA ASN A 147 3.14 12.85 -8.03
C ASN A 147 4.48 12.57 -7.35
N SER A 148 4.50 12.31 -6.03
CA SER A 148 5.74 11.98 -5.31
C SER A 148 6.41 10.72 -5.88
N LEU A 149 5.66 9.69 -6.29
CA LEU A 149 6.23 8.52 -6.99
C LEU A 149 6.87 8.90 -8.34
N LEU A 150 6.20 9.74 -9.13
CA LEU A 150 6.63 10.08 -10.49
C LEU A 150 7.69 11.18 -10.56
N THR A 151 7.82 12.03 -9.54
CA THR A 151 8.76 13.17 -9.56
C THR A 151 9.79 13.15 -8.43
N GLU A 152 9.44 12.71 -7.22
CA GLU A 152 10.39 12.69 -6.09
C GLU A 152 11.17 11.37 -6.04
N TRP A 153 10.51 10.23 -6.29
CA TRP A 153 11.21 8.95 -6.35
C TRP A 153 11.99 8.80 -7.67
N ASN A 154 11.39 9.27 -8.76
CA ASN A 154 11.89 9.24 -10.13
C ASN A 154 12.34 10.63 -10.58
N THR A 155 13.45 11.12 -10.01
CA THR A 155 14.09 12.37 -10.42
C THR A 155 14.67 12.32 -11.84
N GLU A 156 14.97 11.11 -12.30
CA GLU A 156 15.45 10.77 -13.63
C GLU A 156 14.65 9.58 -14.13
N SER A 157 14.41 9.53 -15.44
CA SER A 157 13.74 8.42 -16.10
C SER A 157 14.45 8.10 -17.42
N ASP A 158 14.68 6.82 -17.68
CA ASP A 158 15.41 6.38 -18.86
C ASP A 158 14.43 6.01 -19.98
N PRO A 159 14.41 6.75 -21.10
CA PRO A 159 13.63 6.37 -22.26
C PRO A 159 14.27 5.19 -22.98
N ASN A 160 13.49 4.14 -23.23
CA ASN A 160 13.92 2.99 -24.01
C ASN A 160 12.90 2.67 -25.11
N LEU A 161 13.35 2.50 -26.34
CA LEU A 161 12.49 2.05 -27.43
C LEU A 161 12.40 0.52 -27.39
N GLU A 162 11.23 -0.01 -27.07
CA GLU A 162 11.05 -1.45 -26.86
C GLU A 162 10.06 -2.05 -27.84
N LYS A 163 10.36 -3.29 -28.24
CA LYS A 163 9.43 -4.16 -28.97
C LYS A 163 8.36 -4.65 -28.02
N VAL A 164 7.10 -4.32 -28.30
CA VAL A 164 5.98 -4.55 -27.37
C VAL A 164 5.81 -6.03 -27.03
N GLY A 165 5.96 -6.92 -28.02
CA GLY A 165 5.85 -8.37 -27.81
C GLY A 165 6.80 -8.92 -26.76
N THR A 166 8.10 -8.66 -26.96
CA THR A 166 9.15 -9.03 -26.01
C THR A 166 8.98 -8.34 -24.66
N ALA A 167 8.61 -7.05 -24.65
CA ALA A 167 8.45 -6.27 -23.43
C ALA A 167 7.29 -6.76 -22.54
N LEU A 168 6.12 -7.06 -23.12
CA LEU A 168 4.97 -7.64 -22.42
C LEU A 168 5.33 -9.02 -21.83
N ALA A 169 6.02 -9.87 -22.60
CA ALA A 169 6.45 -11.18 -22.13
C ALA A 169 7.40 -11.09 -20.93
N ALA A 170 8.35 -10.15 -20.97
CA ALA A 170 9.29 -9.91 -19.88
C ALA A 170 8.58 -9.50 -18.58
N GLN A 171 7.56 -8.63 -18.65
CA GLN A 171 6.82 -8.20 -17.47
C GLN A 171 5.93 -9.30 -16.86
N LEU A 172 5.37 -10.18 -17.70
CA LEU A 172 4.60 -11.33 -17.21
C LEU A 172 5.52 -12.41 -16.62
N GLY A 173 6.69 -12.61 -17.23
CA GLY A 173 7.75 -13.50 -16.76
C GLY A 173 7.26 -14.93 -16.51
N ASN A 174 7.60 -15.48 -15.34
CA ASN A 174 7.28 -16.86 -14.97
C ASN A 174 5.77 -17.18 -14.96
N ARG A 175 4.89 -16.18 -15.01
CA ARG A 175 3.43 -16.39 -15.04
C ARG A 175 2.94 -17.01 -16.35
N LEU A 176 3.73 -16.88 -17.42
CA LEU A 176 3.48 -17.50 -18.73
C LEU A 176 4.05 -18.92 -18.86
N THR A 177 4.89 -19.36 -17.92
CA THR A 177 5.40 -20.75 -17.92
C THR A 177 4.27 -21.73 -17.63
N SER A 178 4.42 -23.01 -17.95
CA SER A 178 3.39 -24.04 -17.72
C SER A 178 2.92 -24.16 -16.25
N ALA A 179 3.77 -23.81 -15.27
CA ALA A 179 3.42 -23.75 -13.85
C ALA A 179 2.92 -22.36 -13.39
N GLY A 180 2.90 -21.38 -14.29
CA GLY A 180 2.53 -19.99 -14.03
C GLY A 180 1.02 -19.80 -13.91
N THR A 181 0.60 -18.82 -13.11
CA THR A 181 -0.81 -18.58 -12.80
C THR A 181 -1.64 -18.12 -14.01
N VAL A 182 -1.03 -17.38 -14.94
CA VAL A 182 -1.71 -16.92 -16.16
C VAL A 182 -1.83 -18.07 -17.16
N ALA A 183 -0.76 -18.84 -17.35
CA ALA A 183 -0.81 -20.04 -18.18
C ALA A 183 -1.82 -21.08 -17.66
N ALA A 184 -1.87 -21.32 -16.36
CA ALA A 184 -2.83 -22.24 -15.75
C ALA A 184 -4.29 -21.79 -15.93
N TRP A 185 -4.55 -20.47 -15.99
CA TRP A 185 -5.89 -19.97 -16.30
C TRP A 185 -6.20 -20.08 -17.79
N ALA A 186 -5.30 -19.63 -18.65
CA ALA A 186 -5.51 -19.60 -20.10
C ALA A 186 -5.51 -21.00 -20.73
N GLY A 187 -4.74 -21.95 -20.19
CA GLY A 187 -4.63 -23.32 -20.67
C GLY A 187 -5.91 -24.15 -20.57
N ARG A 188 -6.97 -23.62 -19.96
CA ARG A 188 -8.32 -24.20 -19.99
C ARG A 188 -9.01 -24.04 -21.35
N HIS A 189 -8.46 -23.21 -22.23
CA HIS A 189 -9.05 -22.86 -23.53
C HIS A 189 -8.03 -23.00 -24.64
N GLN A 190 -8.29 -23.94 -25.57
CA GLN A 190 -7.48 -24.09 -26.78
C GLN A 190 -7.56 -22.81 -27.63
N GLY A 191 -6.44 -22.40 -28.22
CA GLY A 191 -6.38 -21.19 -29.04
C GLY A 191 -6.34 -19.89 -28.24
N LEU A 192 -6.27 -19.94 -26.91
CA LEU A 192 -6.13 -18.74 -26.08
C LEU A 192 -4.67 -18.34 -25.87
N LEU A 193 -3.87 -19.20 -25.23
CA LEU A 193 -2.43 -18.96 -25.00
C LEU A 193 -1.55 -19.74 -25.98
N HIS A 194 -1.87 -21.02 -26.21
CA HIS A 194 -1.16 -21.88 -27.15
C HIS A 194 -1.84 -21.79 -28.52
N ASP A 195 -1.04 -21.51 -29.55
CA ASP A 195 -1.51 -21.19 -30.91
C ASP A 195 -2.64 -20.15 -30.89
N PRO A 196 -2.36 -18.95 -30.35
CA PRO A 196 -3.41 -18.01 -30.00
C PRO A 196 -4.16 -17.51 -31.24
N VAL A 197 -5.48 -17.70 -31.25
CA VAL A 197 -6.38 -17.14 -32.26
C VAL A 197 -6.43 -15.62 -32.06
N PRO A 198 -6.24 -14.79 -33.11
CA PRO A 198 -6.12 -13.33 -32.96
C PRO A 198 -7.34 -12.63 -32.37
N TRP A 199 -8.53 -13.17 -32.60
CA TRP A 199 -9.78 -12.55 -32.19
C TRP A 199 -10.57 -13.46 -31.27
N LEU A 200 -11.22 -12.84 -30.29
CA LEU A 200 -12.11 -13.44 -29.32
C LEU A 200 -13.51 -12.90 -29.54
N ASN A 201 -14.53 -13.71 -29.26
CA ASN A 201 -15.91 -13.27 -29.26
C ASN A 201 -16.64 -13.77 -28.01
N ALA A 202 -17.24 -12.83 -27.28
CA ALA A 202 -18.12 -13.08 -26.14
C ALA A 202 -19.28 -12.08 -26.07
N GLY A 203 -19.60 -11.37 -27.15
CA GLY A 203 -20.60 -10.30 -27.13
C GLY A 203 -20.80 -9.61 -28.46
N ALA A 204 -21.16 -8.32 -28.40
CA ALA A 204 -21.56 -7.53 -29.57
C ALA A 204 -20.41 -7.27 -30.56
N TYR A 205 -19.17 -7.21 -30.08
CA TYR A 205 -18.00 -6.90 -30.91
C TYR A 205 -16.83 -7.85 -30.60
N PRO A 206 -16.13 -8.37 -31.62
CA PRO A 206 -14.89 -9.11 -31.43
C PRO A 206 -13.82 -8.25 -30.74
N GLN A 207 -13.02 -8.87 -29.89
CA GLN A 207 -11.88 -8.23 -29.23
C GLN A 207 -10.60 -9.01 -29.52
N VAL A 208 -9.45 -8.34 -29.51
CA VAL A 208 -8.17 -8.99 -29.74
C VAL A 208 -7.82 -9.89 -28.56
N ASN A 209 -7.35 -11.09 -28.86
CA ASN A 209 -6.77 -11.98 -27.87
C ASN A 209 -5.47 -11.36 -27.33
N PRO A 210 -5.37 -10.98 -26.05
CA PRO A 210 -4.18 -10.30 -25.55
C PRO A 210 -2.91 -11.15 -25.68
N PHE A 211 -3.02 -12.47 -25.76
CA PHE A 211 -1.88 -13.37 -25.95
C PHE A 211 -1.28 -13.34 -27.36
N VAL A 212 -2.00 -12.89 -28.40
CA VAL A 212 -1.37 -12.72 -29.74
C VAL A 212 -0.38 -11.56 -29.79
N LEU A 213 -0.38 -10.68 -28.78
CA LEU A 213 0.55 -9.57 -28.66
C LEU A 213 1.79 -9.91 -27.82
N ILE A 214 1.89 -11.12 -27.25
CA ILE A 214 2.90 -11.44 -26.23
C ILE A 214 3.93 -12.42 -26.79
N GLY A 215 5.21 -12.08 -26.60
CA GLY A 215 6.33 -12.95 -26.91
C GLY A 215 7.08 -12.57 -28.18
N LYS A 216 8.23 -13.22 -28.35
CA LYS A 216 9.01 -13.16 -29.58
C LYS A 216 8.19 -13.77 -30.71
N ASP A 217 8.23 -13.15 -31.89
CA ASP A 217 7.48 -13.56 -33.09
C ASP A 217 5.95 -13.36 -33.00
N SER A 218 5.46 -12.68 -31.96
CA SER A 218 4.05 -12.29 -31.82
C SER A 218 3.70 -11.08 -32.69
N TRP A 219 2.40 -10.76 -32.82
CA TRP A 219 1.97 -9.52 -33.49
C TRP A 219 2.47 -8.27 -32.78
N GLY A 220 2.63 -8.34 -31.45
CA GLY A 220 3.18 -7.23 -30.65
C GLY A 220 4.64 -6.91 -30.98
N GLU A 221 5.39 -7.82 -31.57
CA GLU A 221 6.78 -7.58 -31.98
C GLU A 221 6.87 -6.62 -33.18
N ARG A 222 5.75 -6.39 -33.89
CA ARG A 222 5.64 -5.41 -34.98
C ARG A 222 5.38 -3.99 -34.47
N LEU A 223 5.13 -3.83 -33.17
CA LEU A 223 4.88 -2.55 -32.52
C LEU A 223 6.08 -2.14 -31.67
N GLU A 224 6.51 -0.90 -31.84
CA GLU A 224 7.49 -0.25 -30.97
C GLU A 224 6.80 0.78 -30.07
N ALA A 225 7.25 0.84 -28.83
CA ALA A 225 6.81 1.83 -27.86
C ALA A 225 8.03 2.45 -27.18
N LEU A 226 8.03 3.78 -27.08
CA LEU A 226 8.93 4.48 -26.20
C LEU A 226 8.45 4.27 -24.76
N VAL A 227 9.19 3.46 -24.00
CA VAL A 227 8.90 3.11 -22.62
C VAL A 227 9.81 3.91 -21.71
N LEU A 228 9.25 4.62 -20.75
CA LEU A 228 10.03 5.27 -19.71
C LEU A 228 10.26 4.32 -18.55
N ARG A 229 11.53 4.14 -18.17
CA ARG A 229 11.92 3.31 -17.04
C ARG A 229 12.36 4.15 -15.84
N GLY A 230 12.12 3.58 -14.66
CA GLY A 230 12.51 4.18 -13.40
C GLY A 230 12.19 3.26 -12.22
N LYS A 231 12.38 3.81 -11.03
CA LYS A 231 12.14 3.15 -9.76
C LYS A 231 10.65 2.87 -9.61
N THR A 232 10.34 1.61 -9.30
CA THR A 232 8.97 1.16 -9.02
C THR A 232 8.95 0.25 -7.80
N HIS A 233 7.87 0.34 -7.04
CA HIS A 233 7.54 -0.59 -5.97
C HIS A 233 7.27 -2.00 -6.50
N GLY A 234 6.58 -2.10 -7.64
CA GLY A 234 6.34 -3.36 -8.36
C GLY A 234 5.17 -4.19 -7.83
N ASP A 235 4.67 -3.90 -6.63
CA ASP A 235 3.45 -4.49 -6.01
C ASP A 235 2.60 -3.41 -5.30
N LEU A 236 2.50 -2.19 -5.84
CA LEU A 236 1.85 -1.08 -5.14
C LEU A 236 0.32 -1.20 -5.15
N HIS A 237 -0.24 -1.90 -4.17
CA HIS A 237 -1.69 -1.94 -3.90
C HIS A 237 -2.04 -1.12 -2.65
N PRO A 238 -3.31 -0.78 -2.38
CA PRO A 238 -3.69 0.07 -1.24
C PRO A 238 -3.13 -0.40 0.11
N GLY A 239 -3.11 -1.71 0.37
CA GLY A 239 -2.53 -2.27 1.59
C GLY A 239 -1.00 -2.15 1.75
N ASN A 240 -0.25 -1.80 0.69
CA ASN A 240 1.20 -1.53 0.76
C ASN A 240 1.51 -0.03 0.88
N LEU A 241 0.48 0.79 1.03
CA LEU A 241 0.59 2.23 1.22
C LEU A 241 -0.02 2.62 2.56
N LEU A 242 0.84 3.06 3.47
CA LEU A 242 0.46 3.56 4.78
C LEU A 242 0.34 5.08 4.75
N VAL A 243 -0.70 5.62 5.35
CA VAL A 243 -1.05 7.05 5.30
C VAL A 243 -1.49 7.56 6.66
N GLY A 244 -1.09 8.78 6.99
CA GLY A 244 -1.52 9.47 8.19
C GLY A 244 -2.98 9.93 8.11
N ALA A 245 -3.54 10.38 9.24
CA ALA A 245 -4.94 10.79 9.35
C ALA A 245 -5.40 11.82 8.30
N LYS A 246 -4.49 12.72 7.88
CA LYS A 246 -4.76 13.76 6.86
C LYS A 246 -4.22 13.42 5.46
N GLY A 247 -3.84 12.16 5.21
CA GLY A 247 -3.26 11.72 3.94
C GLY A 247 -1.77 12.04 3.73
N SER A 248 -1.17 12.80 4.65
CA SER A 248 0.28 13.00 4.76
C SER A 248 0.68 12.92 6.23
N PRO A 249 1.83 12.32 6.57
CA PRO A 249 2.78 11.65 5.67
C PRO A 249 2.22 10.34 5.08
N PHE A 250 2.85 9.85 4.00
CA PHE A 250 2.62 8.49 3.48
C PHE A 250 3.93 7.69 3.46
N CYS A 251 3.81 6.36 3.54
CA CYS A 251 4.93 5.43 3.53
C CYS A 251 4.61 4.15 2.73
N LEU A 252 5.57 3.69 1.94
CA LEU A 252 5.52 2.44 1.20
C LEU A 252 6.15 1.32 2.02
N VAL A 253 5.48 0.16 2.01
CA VAL A 253 5.91 -1.06 2.69
C VAL A 253 5.89 -2.24 1.72
N ASP A 254 6.61 -3.31 2.05
CA ASP A 254 6.74 -4.51 1.20
C ASP A 254 7.41 -4.26 -0.17
N LEU A 255 8.65 -3.78 -0.13
CA LEU A 255 9.50 -3.55 -1.30
C LEU A 255 10.06 -4.83 -1.93
N SER A 256 9.43 -5.99 -1.73
CA SER A 256 9.91 -7.28 -2.22
C SER A 256 9.98 -7.40 -3.76
N ARG A 257 9.24 -6.53 -4.47
CA ARG A 257 9.23 -6.41 -5.92
C ARG A 257 9.92 -5.15 -6.47
N TYR A 258 10.59 -4.40 -5.60
CA TYR A 258 11.27 -3.18 -6.02
C TYR A 258 12.24 -3.43 -7.17
N THR A 259 12.24 -2.53 -8.15
CA THR A 259 13.22 -2.46 -9.22
C THR A 259 13.50 -1.00 -9.60
N ALA A 260 14.75 -0.71 -9.94
CA ALA A 260 15.17 0.60 -10.44
C ALA A 260 14.77 0.83 -11.92
N GLU A 261 14.38 -0.24 -12.62
CA GLU A 261 14.17 -0.26 -14.08
C GLU A 261 12.74 -0.67 -14.44
N GLY A 262 11.76 -0.36 -13.59
CA GLY A 262 10.34 -0.66 -13.83
C GLY A 262 9.72 0.32 -14.82
N TRP A 263 8.61 -0.08 -15.45
CA TRP A 263 7.81 0.83 -16.27
C TRP A 263 7.21 1.93 -15.39
N LEU A 264 7.44 3.20 -15.73
CA LEU A 264 7.06 4.33 -14.88
C LEU A 264 5.55 4.40 -14.58
N SER A 265 4.70 3.94 -15.49
CA SER A 265 3.25 3.85 -15.28
C SER A 265 2.78 2.58 -14.52
N TRP A 266 3.70 1.69 -14.12
CA TRP A 266 3.39 0.42 -13.46
C TRP A 266 2.67 0.63 -12.13
N ASP A 267 3.27 1.36 -11.20
CA ASP A 267 2.74 1.55 -9.86
C ASP A 267 1.39 2.28 -9.86
N PRO A 268 1.19 3.41 -10.60
CA PRO A 268 -0.12 4.04 -10.72
C PRO A 268 -1.19 3.06 -11.27
N THR A 269 -0.85 2.31 -12.32
CA THR A 269 -1.80 1.37 -12.94
C THR A 269 -2.13 0.20 -12.01
N TYR A 270 -1.12 -0.34 -11.31
CA TYR A 270 -1.29 -1.45 -10.38
C TYR A 270 -2.14 -1.03 -9.18
N LEU A 271 -1.90 0.16 -8.64
CA LEU A 271 -2.68 0.74 -7.54
C LEU A 271 -4.15 0.88 -7.92
N THR A 272 -4.43 1.44 -9.10
CA THR A 272 -5.80 1.58 -9.62
C THR A 272 -6.49 0.23 -9.80
N LEU A 273 -5.87 -0.72 -10.52
CA LEU A 273 -6.52 -2.00 -10.82
C LEU A 273 -6.71 -2.88 -9.58
N THR A 274 -5.79 -2.85 -8.62
CA THR A 274 -5.94 -3.60 -7.36
C THR A 274 -6.98 -2.99 -6.42
N ALA A 275 -7.20 -1.68 -6.46
CA ALA A 275 -8.30 -1.04 -5.77
C ALA A 275 -9.66 -1.34 -6.44
N MET A 276 -9.73 -1.33 -7.77
CA MET A 276 -10.94 -1.75 -8.52
C MET A 276 -11.31 -3.20 -8.21
N ALA A 277 -10.32 -4.08 -8.06
CA ALA A 277 -10.52 -5.48 -7.71
C ALA A 277 -11.34 -5.69 -6.43
N LYS A 278 -11.24 -4.77 -5.46
CA LYS A 278 -11.99 -4.82 -4.19
C LYS A 278 -13.48 -4.55 -4.36
N VAL A 279 -13.88 -3.76 -5.36
CA VAL A 279 -15.29 -3.33 -5.54
C VAL A 279 -15.99 -3.95 -6.73
N LEU A 280 -15.25 -4.57 -7.65
CA LEU A 280 -15.81 -5.24 -8.83
C LEU A 280 -17.01 -6.17 -8.52
N PRO A 281 -16.97 -7.02 -7.47
CA PRO A 281 -18.09 -7.90 -7.14
C PRO A 281 -19.39 -7.17 -6.78
N ASP A 282 -19.29 -5.93 -6.29
CA ASP A 282 -20.42 -5.15 -5.80
C ASP A 282 -21.01 -4.22 -6.87
N LEU A 283 -20.34 -4.08 -8.02
CA LEU A 283 -20.81 -3.25 -9.13
C LEU A 283 -21.87 -3.97 -9.97
N THR A 284 -22.85 -3.21 -10.45
CA THR A 284 -23.80 -3.70 -11.47
C THR A 284 -23.04 -4.04 -12.76
N PRO A 285 -23.58 -4.91 -13.65
CA PRO A 285 -22.96 -5.16 -14.96
C PRO A 285 -22.72 -3.87 -15.76
N ARG A 286 -23.65 -2.90 -15.68
CA ARG A 286 -23.49 -1.57 -16.29
C ARG A 286 -22.32 -0.80 -15.66
N GLY A 287 -22.20 -0.82 -14.33
CA GLY A 287 -21.07 -0.24 -13.61
C GLY A 287 -19.74 -0.88 -14.00
N GLN A 288 -19.69 -2.21 -14.13
CA GLN A 288 -18.49 -2.93 -14.58
C GLN A 288 -18.08 -2.55 -16.01
N GLU A 289 -19.03 -2.41 -16.93
CA GLU A 289 -18.75 -1.97 -18.30
C GLU A 289 -18.31 -0.50 -18.36
N ALA A 290 -18.95 0.39 -17.59
CA ALA A 290 -18.56 1.80 -17.47
C ALA A 290 -17.15 1.94 -16.88
N LEU A 291 -16.81 1.15 -15.85
CA LEU A 291 -15.48 1.13 -15.25
C LEU A 291 -14.42 0.67 -16.26
N LYS A 292 -14.74 -0.36 -17.05
CA LYS A 292 -13.86 -0.86 -18.12
C LYS A 292 -13.64 0.21 -19.19
N ALA A 293 -14.69 0.90 -19.61
CA ALA A 293 -14.61 2.01 -20.56
C ALA A 293 -13.69 3.13 -20.03
N TRP A 294 -13.86 3.53 -18.77
CA TRP A 294 -12.99 4.52 -18.13
C TRP A 294 -11.53 4.04 -18.04
N CYS A 295 -11.27 2.76 -17.79
CA CYS A 295 -9.90 2.24 -17.83
C CYS A 295 -9.25 2.41 -19.22
N LEU A 296 -10.03 2.27 -20.30
CA LEU A 296 -9.52 2.43 -21.66
C LEU A 296 -9.22 3.90 -21.95
N ASP A 297 -10.18 4.78 -21.65
CA ASP A 297 -10.15 6.22 -21.92
C ASP A 297 -10.56 7.00 -20.66
N PRO A 298 -9.63 7.19 -19.72
CA PRO A 298 -9.93 7.87 -18.47
C PRO A 298 -10.11 9.37 -18.70
N ASP A 299 -11.17 9.91 -18.14
CA ASP A 299 -11.47 11.33 -18.10
C ASP A 299 -11.55 11.85 -16.65
N GLU A 300 -11.79 13.15 -16.50
CA GLU A 300 -11.99 13.77 -15.19
C GLU A 300 -13.38 13.48 -14.59
N VAL A 301 -14.32 12.99 -15.40
CA VAL A 301 -15.72 12.76 -15.04
C VAL A 301 -16.03 11.27 -15.13
N MET A 302 -15.67 10.55 -14.07
CA MET A 302 -16.02 9.14 -13.98
C MET A 302 -17.50 9.01 -13.61
N GLU A 303 -18.31 8.37 -14.46
CA GLU A 303 -19.72 8.02 -14.19
C GLU A 303 -19.91 6.50 -14.10
N VAL A 304 -19.50 5.91 -12.98
CA VAL A 304 -19.67 4.47 -12.71
C VAL A 304 -20.76 4.25 -11.66
N GLU A 305 -21.81 3.54 -12.05
CA GLU A 305 -22.92 3.17 -11.15
C GLU A 305 -22.41 2.24 -10.04
N GLY A 306 -22.77 2.53 -8.78
CA GLY A 306 -22.38 1.73 -7.61
C GLY A 306 -20.94 1.96 -7.12
N LEU A 307 -20.11 2.73 -7.84
CA LEU A 307 -18.74 2.98 -7.40
C LEU A 307 -18.69 3.99 -6.23
N PRO A 308 -18.10 3.62 -5.08
CA PRO A 308 -17.96 4.53 -3.93
C PRO A 308 -17.21 5.82 -4.29
N GLY A 309 -17.69 6.95 -3.74
CA GLY A 309 -17.14 8.28 -4.06
C GLY A 309 -15.64 8.43 -3.76
N HIS A 310 -15.16 7.85 -2.65
CA HIS A 310 -13.74 7.91 -2.28
C HIS A 310 -12.83 7.13 -3.26
N LEU A 311 -13.30 6.00 -3.80
CA LEU A 311 -12.56 5.26 -4.84
C LEU A 311 -12.59 5.96 -6.19
N ARG A 312 -13.72 6.56 -6.55
CA ARG A 312 -13.81 7.44 -7.73
C ARG A 312 -12.79 8.57 -7.65
N ALA A 313 -12.73 9.25 -6.50
CA ALA A 313 -11.78 10.31 -6.23
C ALA A 313 -10.31 9.82 -6.29
N MET A 314 -10.01 8.66 -5.72
CA MET A 314 -8.69 8.02 -5.84
C MET A 314 -8.32 7.76 -7.31
N PHE A 315 -9.21 7.16 -8.10
CA PHE A 315 -8.93 6.81 -9.50
C PHE A 315 -8.66 8.05 -10.35
N ILE A 316 -9.48 9.10 -10.17
CA ILE A 316 -9.29 10.39 -10.83
C ILE A 316 -7.96 11.03 -10.40
N GLY A 317 -7.65 11.05 -9.10
CA GLY A 317 -6.41 11.65 -8.57
C GLY A 317 -5.15 10.97 -9.10
N VAL A 318 -5.11 9.63 -9.13
CA VAL A 318 -4.00 8.85 -9.70
C VAL A 318 -3.87 9.13 -11.20
N HIS A 319 -4.97 9.10 -11.96
CA HIS A 319 -4.96 9.36 -13.40
C HIS A 319 -4.45 10.77 -13.71
N GLN A 320 -4.96 11.79 -13.01
CA GLN A 320 -4.60 13.18 -13.23
C GLN A 320 -3.13 13.47 -12.94
N ALA A 321 -2.58 12.91 -11.86
CA ALA A 321 -1.14 13.03 -11.58
C ALA A 321 -0.30 12.49 -12.74
N GLY A 322 -0.64 11.30 -13.27
CA GLY A 322 0.04 10.73 -14.43
C GLY A 322 -0.11 11.57 -15.71
N ALA A 323 -1.32 12.04 -16.01
CA ALA A 323 -1.59 12.88 -17.18
C ALA A 323 -0.87 14.23 -17.10
N GLU A 324 -0.86 14.87 -15.92
CA GLU A 324 -0.15 16.11 -15.68
C GLU A 324 1.36 15.93 -15.78
N TRP A 325 1.91 14.85 -15.20
CA TRP A 325 3.30 14.47 -15.36
C TRP A 325 3.66 14.33 -16.85
N ALA A 326 2.85 13.60 -17.62
CA ALA A 326 3.09 13.39 -19.05
C ALA A 326 3.04 14.70 -19.85
N ARG A 327 2.10 15.60 -19.55
CA ARG A 327 2.03 16.93 -20.18
C ARG A 327 3.26 17.77 -19.89
N ARG A 328 3.73 17.81 -18.64
CA ARG A 328 4.93 18.57 -18.25
C ARG A 328 6.20 18.09 -18.97
N HIS A 329 6.24 16.82 -19.36
CA HIS A 329 7.36 16.22 -20.09
C HIS A 329 7.08 16.07 -21.59
N SER A 330 6.03 16.70 -22.13
CA SER A 330 5.65 16.62 -23.55
C SER A 330 5.51 15.18 -24.09
N ASN A 331 5.08 14.24 -23.25
CA ASN A 331 5.04 12.80 -23.55
C ASN A 331 3.63 12.20 -23.34
N THR A 332 2.56 12.94 -23.62
CA THR A 332 1.18 12.47 -23.41
C THR A 332 0.89 11.16 -24.14
N ALA A 333 1.22 11.08 -25.43
CA ALA A 333 0.94 9.88 -26.25
C ALA A 333 1.80 8.66 -25.83
N GLY A 334 3.07 8.87 -25.49
CA GLY A 334 3.94 7.80 -25.01
C GLY A 334 3.51 7.27 -23.65
N TRP A 335 3.11 8.17 -22.74
CA TRP A 335 2.55 7.81 -21.43
C TRP A 335 1.26 7.01 -21.56
N GLU A 336 0.34 7.44 -22.42
CA GLU A 336 -0.91 6.71 -22.67
C GLU A 336 -0.64 5.31 -23.20
N ARG A 337 0.25 5.19 -24.20
CA ARG A 337 0.66 3.89 -24.74
C ARG A 337 1.28 3.00 -23.67
N GLN A 338 2.21 3.53 -22.87
CA GLN A 338 2.83 2.77 -21.78
C GLN A 338 1.81 2.34 -20.72
N ARG A 339 0.84 3.20 -20.39
CA ARG A 339 -0.30 2.84 -19.50
C ARG A 339 -1.14 1.72 -20.08
N HIS A 340 -1.44 1.71 -21.38
CA HIS A 340 -2.11 0.58 -22.04
C HIS A 340 -1.29 -0.71 -21.95
N LEU A 341 0.03 -0.66 -22.14
CA LEU A 341 0.90 -1.83 -21.93
C LEU A 341 0.80 -2.36 -20.49
N CYS A 342 0.86 -1.45 -19.49
CA CYS A 342 0.65 -1.81 -18.08
C CYS A 342 -0.72 -2.43 -17.83
N LEU A 343 -1.79 -1.89 -18.41
CA LEU A 343 -3.14 -2.44 -18.26
C LEU A 343 -3.22 -3.87 -18.79
N VAL A 344 -2.67 -4.17 -19.97
CA VAL A 344 -2.65 -5.55 -20.50
C VAL A 344 -1.93 -6.48 -19.52
N VAL A 345 -0.71 -6.13 -19.10
CA VAL A 345 0.08 -6.99 -18.21
C VAL A 345 -0.62 -7.21 -16.87
N ILE A 346 -1.02 -6.12 -16.21
CA ILE A 346 -1.54 -6.18 -14.85
C ILE A 346 -2.92 -6.85 -14.82
N ALA A 347 -3.78 -6.59 -15.80
CA ALA A 347 -5.07 -7.25 -15.89
C ALA A 347 -4.92 -8.76 -16.15
N LEU A 348 -3.95 -9.19 -16.98
CA LEU A 348 -3.61 -10.61 -17.10
C LEU A 348 -3.06 -11.19 -15.79
N ILE A 349 -2.20 -10.46 -15.06
CA ILE A 349 -1.73 -10.89 -13.73
C ILE A 349 -2.92 -11.14 -12.80
N LEU A 350 -3.88 -10.22 -12.75
CA LEU A 350 -5.07 -10.31 -11.90
C LEU A 350 -6.00 -11.46 -12.33
N THR A 351 -6.15 -11.69 -13.64
CA THR A 351 -6.86 -12.86 -14.19
C THR A 351 -6.33 -14.19 -13.60
N GLY A 352 -5.02 -14.30 -13.39
CA GLY A 352 -4.40 -15.48 -12.78
C GLY A 352 -4.57 -15.62 -11.25
N ARG A 353 -5.11 -14.64 -10.54
CA ARG A 353 -5.15 -14.60 -9.05
C ARG A 353 -6.35 -15.34 -8.43
N LYS A 354 -6.45 -16.65 -8.67
CA LYS A 354 -7.58 -17.48 -8.17
C LYS A 354 -7.85 -17.44 -6.65
N GLN A 355 -6.84 -17.12 -5.84
CA GLN A 355 -6.98 -17.09 -4.37
C GLN A 355 -7.46 -15.75 -3.82
N LEU A 356 -7.44 -14.69 -4.65
CA LEU A 356 -7.75 -13.33 -4.21
C LEU A 356 -9.01 -12.78 -4.89
N LEU A 357 -9.35 -13.30 -6.07
CA LEU A 357 -10.43 -12.78 -6.90
C LEU A 357 -11.43 -13.87 -7.24
N SER A 358 -12.71 -13.51 -7.22
CA SER A 358 -13.77 -14.33 -7.79
C SER A 358 -13.52 -14.57 -9.27
N GLU A 359 -14.15 -15.62 -9.79
CA GLU A 359 -14.06 -15.97 -11.19
C GLU A 359 -14.59 -14.85 -12.11
N ASP A 360 -15.70 -14.20 -11.74
CA ASP A 360 -16.27 -13.07 -12.47
C ASP A 360 -15.30 -11.89 -12.52
N SER A 361 -14.65 -11.53 -11.41
CA SER A 361 -13.65 -10.47 -11.40
C SER A 361 -12.43 -10.82 -12.25
N ARG A 362 -11.98 -12.08 -12.23
CA ARG A 362 -10.87 -12.55 -13.07
C ARG A 362 -11.23 -12.48 -14.56
N ARG A 363 -12.46 -12.87 -14.92
CA ARG A 363 -12.99 -12.74 -16.28
C ARG A 363 -13.09 -11.28 -16.70
N TRP A 364 -13.54 -10.38 -15.81
CA TRP A 364 -13.59 -8.94 -16.08
C TRP A 364 -12.19 -8.39 -16.41
N PHE A 365 -11.16 -8.74 -15.64
CA PHE A 365 -9.78 -8.32 -15.93
C PHE A 365 -9.25 -8.90 -17.24
N PHE A 366 -9.59 -10.14 -17.58
CA PHE A 366 -9.23 -10.70 -18.88
C PHE A 366 -9.84 -9.88 -20.04
N TRP A 367 -11.12 -9.55 -19.96
CA TRP A 367 -11.79 -8.73 -20.96
C TRP A 367 -11.30 -7.29 -21.00
N LEU A 368 -10.84 -6.74 -19.86
CA LEU A 368 -10.10 -5.47 -19.86
C LEU A 368 -8.80 -5.61 -20.67
N ALA A 369 -8.01 -6.67 -20.45
CA ALA A 369 -6.79 -6.90 -21.21
C ALA A 369 -7.07 -7.05 -22.72
N ALA A 370 -8.12 -7.78 -23.09
CA ALA A 370 -8.55 -7.94 -24.48
C ALA A 370 -8.99 -6.61 -25.12
N ALA A 371 -9.77 -5.79 -24.41
CA ALA A 371 -10.21 -4.49 -24.90
C ALA A 371 -9.02 -3.53 -25.11
N VAL A 372 -8.04 -3.53 -24.21
CA VAL A 372 -6.81 -2.74 -24.37
C VAL A 372 -5.96 -3.27 -25.53
N ALA A 373 -5.84 -4.61 -25.66
CA ALA A 373 -5.14 -5.23 -26.77
C ALA A 373 -5.75 -4.86 -28.13
N THR A 374 -7.08 -4.72 -28.22
CA THR A 374 -7.76 -4.22 -29.43
C THR A 374 -7.27 -2.84 -29.82
N ARG A 375 -7.19 -1.89 -28.88
CA ARG A 375 -6.66 -0.54 -29.15
C ARG A 375 -5.20 -0.55 -29.59
N LEU A 376 -4.39 -1.44 -29.03
CA LEU A 376 -2.98 -1.57 -29.42
C LEU A 376 -2.85 -2.18 -30.83
N ALA A 377 -3.73 -3.11 -31.20
CA ALA A 377 -3.73 -3.77 -32.50
C ALA A 377 -4.08 -2.81 -33.64
N ASP A 378 -4.87 -1.76 -33.40
CA ASP A 378 -5.15 -0.72 -34.40
C ASP A 378 -3.87 -0.02 -34.90
N ALA A 379 -2.80 -0.04 -34.09
CA ALA A 379 -1.50 0.51 -34.46
C ALA A 379 -0.56 -0.51 -35.13
N ILE A 380 -0.98 -1.77 -35.31
CA ILE A 380 -0.16 -2.84 -35.89
C ILE A 380 -0.47 -2.96 -37.39
N PRO A 381 0.50 -2.73 -38.28
CA PRO A 381 0.31 -2.92 -39.71
C PRO A 381 -0.11 -4.36 -40.05
N ASP A 382 -1.10 -4.47 -40.93
CA ASP A 382 -1.63 -5.74 -41.45
C ASP A 382 -2.14 -6.71 -40.36
N PHE A 383 -2.55 -6.20 -39.20
CA PHE A 383 -3.20 -7.02 -38.18
C PHE A 383 -4.43 -7.73 -38.80
N PRO A 384 -4.58 -9.05 -38.59
CA PRO A 384 -5.60 -9.83 -39.29
C PRO A 384 -6.99 -9.31 -38.94
N ARG A 385 -7.91 -9.33 -39.91
CA ARG A 385 -9.32 -9.02 -39.65
C ARG A 385 -9.95 -10.12 -38.78
N ALA A 386 -11.03 -9.78 -38.09
CA ALA A 386 -11.82 -10.71 -37.29
C ALA A 386 -12.55 -11.73 -38.21
N VAL A 387 -11.84 -12.81 -38.56
CA VAL A 387 -12.37 -13.97 -39.26
C VAL A 387 -12.32 -15.13 -38.28
N ASP A 388 -13.46 -15.79 -38.05
CA ASP A 388 -13.63 -16.92 -37.14
C ASP A 388 -13.05 -16.71 -35.73
N PRO A 389 -13.56 -15.70 -34.97
CA PRO A 389 -13.06 -15.42 -33.63
C PRO A 389 -13.30 -16.63 -32.70
N LEU A 390 -12.37 -16.84 -31.77
CA LEU A 390 -12.49 -17.85 -30.73
C LEU A 390 -13.70 -17.51 -29.85
N MET A 391 -14.71 -18.38 -29.89
CA MET A 391 -15.92 -18.24 -29.08
C MET A 391 -15.61 -18.65 -27.64
N LEU A 392 -15.52 -17.68 -26.74
CA LEU A 392 -15.41 -17.92 -25.30
C LEU A 392 -16.80 -17.82 -24.70
N SER A 393 -17.41 -18.95 -24.34
CA SER A 393 -18.73 -18.92 -23.73
C SER A 393 -18.68 -18.25 -22.35
N ASN A 394 -19.74 -17.52 -22.00
CA ASN A 394 -19.88 -16.89 -20.69
C ASN A 394 -19.93 -17.90 -19.54
N HIS A 395 -20.23 -19.18 -19.82
CA HIS A 395 -20.38 -20.27 -18.85
C HIS A 395 -19.13 -21.16 -18.71
N LEU A 396 -18.10 -20.97 -19.55
CA LEU A 396 -16.96 -21.88 -19.66
C LEU A 396 -15.92 -21.76 -18.53
N PHE A 397 -16.15 -20.87 -17.57
CA PHE A 397 -15.20 -20.60 -16.51
C PHE A 397 -15.59 -21.23 -15.18
N ALA A 398 -16.87 -21.60 -14.99
CA ALA A 398 -17.37 -22.19 -13.76
C ALA A 398 -16.64 -23.51 -13.52
N ASP A 399 -15.80 -23.55 -12.48
CA ASP A 399 -15.09 -24.78 -12.10
C ASP A 399 -16.12 -25.93 -11.97
N ASP A 400 -15.79 -27.09 -12.53
CA ASP A 400 -16.63 -28.30 -12.55
C ASP A 400 -17.28 -28.54 -11.16
N PRO A 401 -18.62 -28.57 -11.05
CA PRO A 401 -19.32 -28.76 -9.78
C PRO A 401 -18.89 -30.02 -9.02
N GLN A 402 -18.32 -31.02 -9.70
CA GLN A 402 -17.84 -32.25 -9.07
C GLN A 402 -16.56 -32.07 -8.22
N HIS A 403 -15.91 -30.90 -8.24
CA HIS A 403 -14.83 -30.53 -7.31
C HIS A 403 -15.26 -29.57 -6.19
N ILE A 404 -16.52 -29.12 -6.17
CA ILE A 404 -17.02 -28.10 -5.22
C ILE A 404 -17.58 -28.73 -3.92
N ALA A 405 -17.85 -30.04 -3.90
CA ALA A 405 -18.45 -30.70 -2.73
C ALA A 405 -17.55 -30.77 -1.47
N ASP A 406 -16.28 -30.39 -1.55
CA ASP A 406 -15.37 -30.27 -0.39
C ASP A 406 -15.01 -28.80 -0.06
N ASP A 407 -15.61 -27.84 -0.79
CA ASP A 407 -15.26 -26.41 -0.71
C ASP A 407 -16.37 -25.53 -0.12
N SER A 408 -17.19 -26.09 0.79
CA SER A 408 -18.16 -25.35 1.60
C SER A 408 -17.51 -24.44 2.66
N ARG A 409 -16.24 -24.04 2.44
CA ARG A 409 -15.50 -23.01 3.19
C ARG A 409 -15.13 -21.80 2.31
N ASN A 410 -15.65 -21.68 1.10
CA ASN A 410 -15.52 -20.47 0.29
C ASN A 410 -16.43 -19.34 0.80
N LYS A 411 -16.14 -18.88 2.01
CA LYS A 411 -16.29 -17.46 2.32
C LYS A 411 -15.22 -16.76 1.50
N ILE A 412 -15.63 -15.90 0.58
CA ILE A 412 -14.72 -14.98 -0.12
C ILE A 412 -13.99 -14.22 0.97
N ILE A 413 -12.76 -14.63 1.29
CA ILE A 413 -11.92 -13.94 2.26
C ILE A 413 -11.54 -12.64 1.55
N SER A 414 -12.17 -11.53 1.94
CA SER A 414 -11.70 -10.19 1.61
C SER A 414 -10.17 -10.15 1.77
N LEU A 415 -9.49 -9.34 0.96
CA LEU A 415 -8.07 -9.03 1.13
C LEU A 415 -7.73 -8.73 2.61
N ASP A 416 -8.70 -8.25 3.41
CA ASP A 416 -8.58 -7.92 4.83
C ASP A 416 -9.10 -8.99 5.81
N GLU A 417 -9.85 -10.01 5.36
CA GLU A 417 -10.59 -10.95 6.22
C GLU A 417 -9.76 -12.09 6.83
N ARG A 418 -8.44 -12.12 6.60
CA ARG A 418 -7.58 -12.99 7.42
C ARG A 418 -7.33 -12.41 8.81
N ARG A 419 -7.77 -11.20 9.17
CA ARG A 419 -7.76 -10.77 10.58
C ARG A 419 -8.58 -11.79 11.40
N PRO A 420 -8.07 -12.37 12.52
CA PRO A 420 -9.02 -12.93 13.48
C PRO A 420 -10.00 -11.82 13.82
N ALA A 421 -11.30 -12.14 13.89
CA ALA A 421 -12.28 -11.22 14.43
C ALA A 421 -11.64 -10.57 15.66
N ARG A 422 -11.67 -9.22 15.74
CA ARG A 422 -11.50 -8.56 17.03
C ARG A 422 -12.30 -9.40 18.01
N GLN A 423 -11.69 -9.81 19.13
CA GLN A 423 -12.46 -10.39 20.22
C GLN A 423 -13.74 -9.56 20.32
N PRO A 424 -14.93 -10.18 20.30
CA PRO A 424 -16.15 -9.42 20.49
C PRO A 424 -15.90 -8.52 21.69
N PRO A 425 -16.22 -7.21 21.61
CA PRO A 425 -16.04 -6.32 22.73
C PRO A 425 -16.63 -7.04 23.94
N GLN A 426 -15.89 -7.04 25.05
CA GLN A 426 -16.49 -7.36 26.33
C GLN A 426 -17.84 -6.63 26.38
N PRO A 427 -18.91 -7.29 26.87
CA PRO A 427 -20.25 -6.71 26.90
C PRO A 427 -20.14 -5.26 27.37
N PRO A 428 -20.75 -4.30 26.66
CA PRO A 428 -20.43 -2.90 26.79
C PRO A 428 -20.40 -2.53 28.27
N ALA A 429 -19.23 -2.07 28.73
CA ALA A 429 -19.22 -1.10 29.81
C ALA A 429 -20.17 0.00 29.34
N ARG A 430 -21.17 0.27 30.18
CA ARG A 430 -22.27 1.23 29.98
C ARG A 430 -21.90 2.33 28.99
N ASP A 431 -22.75 2.50 27.98
CA ASP A 431 -22.79 3.59 27.01
C ASP A 431 -22.19 4.89 27.60
N THR A 432 -20.89 5.08 27.38
CA THR A 432 -20.20 6.32 27.68
C THR A 432 -20.49 7.23 26.50
N GLY A 433 -21.57 8.00 26.60
CA GLY A 433 -21.96 8.99 25.59
C GLY A 433 -20.82 9.96 25.22
N PRO A 434 -20.98 10.78 24.17
CA PRO A 434 -19.95 11.73 23.71
C PRO A 434 -19.36 12.59 24.86
N ALA A 435 -20.19 12.98 25.83
CA ALA A 435 -19.78 13.74 27.02
C ALA A 435 -18.73 13.01 27.90
N THR A 436 -18.75 11.68 27.96
CA THR A 436 -17.78 10.91 28.76
C THR A 436 -16.44 10.70 28.07
N VAL A 437 -16.42 10.59 26.74
CA VAL A 437 -15.16 10.53 25.96
C VAL A 437 -14.43 11.87 26.04
N GLU A 438 -15.18 12.96 25.95
CA GLU A 438 -14.66 14.32 26.11
C GLU A 438 -14.14 14.57 27.53
N ALA A 439 -14.89 14.19 28.56
CA ALA A 439 -14.44 14.29 29.95
C ALA A 439 -13.16 13.47 30.23
N GLU A 440 -13.04 12.27 29.65
CA GLU A 440 -11.83 11.45 29.74
C GLU A 440 -10.64 12.11 29.02
N TYR A 441 -10.87 12.73 27.85
CA TYR A 441 -9.85 13.49 27.14
C TYR A 441 -9.31 14.64 28.00
N TRP A 442 -10.19 15.49 28.53
CA TRP A 442 -9.78 16.64 29.36
C TRP A 442 -9.07 16.22 30.64
N THR A 443 -9.55 15.14 31.27
CA THR A 443 -8.89 14.56 32.46
C THR A 443 -7.45 14.14 32.13
N ARG A 444 -7.23 13.47 30.99
CA ARG A 444 -5.90 13.07 30.54
C ARG A 444 -5.03 14.25 30.17
N LEU A 445 -5.58 15.25 29.48
CA LEU A 445 -4.86 16.45 29.10
C LEU A 445 -4.38 17.25 30.32
N VAL A 446 -5.25 17.45 31.33
CA VAL A 446 -4.86 18.11 32.59
C VAL A 446 -3.78 17.33 33.32
N ALA A 447 -3.89 15.99 33.37
CA ALA A 447 -2.86 15.15 33.97
C ALA A 447 -1.50 15.31 33.27
N GLU A 448 -1.48 15.25 31.94
CA GLU A 448 -0.25 15.41 31.15
C GLU A 448 0.33 16.81 31.25
N LEU A 449 -0.49 17.86 31.22
CA LEU A 449 -0.04 19.24 31.43
C LEU A 449 0.63 19.40 32.80
N ARG A 450 0.09 18.77 33.86
CA ARG A 450 0.69 18.81 35.19
C ARG A 450 2.01 18.04 35.28
N SER A 451 2.19 16.97 34.52
CA SER A 451 3.39 16.12 34.59
C SER A 451 4.51 16.49 33.61
N VAL A 452 4.18 17.13 32.48
CA VAL A 452 5.16 17.43 31.43
C VAL A 452 6.26 18.38 31.94
N GLN A 453 7.49 18.18 31.45
CA GLN A 453 8.63 19.04 31.74
C GLN A 453 9.08 19.72 30.45
N PHE A 454 8.83 21.03 30.34
CA PHE A 454 9.22 21.78 29.13
C PHE A 454 10.68 22.17 29.11
N ALA A 455 11.30 22.43 30.27
CA ALA A 455 12.71 22.76 30.35
C ALA A 455 13.57 21.63 29.74
N ALA A 456 14.31 21.93 28.68
CA ALA A 456 15.15 20.97 27.97
C ALA A 456 16.45 21.64 27.47
N PRO A 457 17.59 20.93 27.48
CA PRO A 457 18.88 21.47 27.02
C PRO A 457 18.97 21.62 25.49
N ASP A 458 18.19 20.83 24.75
CA ASP A 458 18.16 20.78 23.29
C ASP A 458 16.79 20.34 22.78
N TRP A 459 16.58 20.52 21.47
CA TRP A 459 15.31 20.21 20.81
C TRP A 459 14.94 18.73 20.87
N ALA A 460 15.92 17.82 20.84
CA ALA A 460 15.68 16.38 20.86
C ALA A 460 15.13 15.94 22.23
N THR A 461 15.69 16.48 23.31
CA THR A 461 15.21 16.26 24.67
C THR A 461 13.82 16.86 24.87
N MET A 462 13.56 18.05 24.31
CA MET A 462 12.24 18.69 24.35
C MET A 462 11.20 17.84 23.61
N ALA A 463 11.54 17.34 22.43
CA ALA A 463 10.68 16.45 21.63
C ALA A 463 10.31 15.18 22.41
N ALA A 464 11.28 14.54 23.03
CA ALA A 464 11.06 13.32 23.82
C ALA A 464 10.17 13.59 25.05
N ARG A 465 10.42 14.68 25.79
CA ARG A 465 9.66 15.02 27.01
C ARG A 465 8.21 15.44 26.73
N THR A 466 7.97 16.05 25.57
CA THR A 466 6.64 16.59 25.23
C THR A 466 5.83 15.69 24.31
N ASN A 467 6.36 14.52 23.91
CA ASN A 467 5.71 13.64 22.94
C ASN A 467 4.29 13.24 23.35
N SER A 468 4.07 12.78 24.59
CA SER A 468 2.75 12.37 25.08
C SER A 468 1.74 13.51 25.04
N LEU A 469 2.14 14.71 25.46
CA LEU A 469 1.30 15.90 25.41
C LEU A 469 0.96 16.29 23.97
N ARG A 470 1.95 16.29 23.06
CA ARG A 470 1.73 16.61 21.63
C ARG A 470 0.73 15.65 20.98
N MET A 471 0.81 14.36 21.31
CA MET A 471 -0.15 13.36 20.82
C MET A 471 -1.58 13.63 21.31
N LEU A 472 -1.74 14.08 22.57
CA LEU A 472 -3.04 14.49 23.08
C LEU A 472 -3.56 15.74 22.38
N LEU A 473 -2.73 16.77 22.21
CA LEU A 473 -3.12 18.03 21.55
C LEU A 473 -3.61 17.79 20.11
N VAL A 474 -2.99 16.88 19.36
CA VAL A 474 -3.43 16.50 18.00
C VAL A 474 -4.76 15.74 18.01
N SER A 475 -5.07 15.07 19.12
CA SER A 475 -6.28 14.25 19.27
C SER A 475 -7.43 15.00 19.95
N ALA A 476 -7.34 16.33 20.06
CA ALA A 476 -8.38 17.15 20.68
C ALA A 476 -9.73 16.94 19.96
N PRO A 477 -10.83 16.64 20.69
CA PRO A 477 -12.13 16.47 20.09
C PRO A 477 -12.60 17.77 19.42
N GLU A 478 -13.15 17.67 18.21
CA GLU A 478 -13.69 18.81 17.48
C GLU A 478 -14.87 19.39 18.27
N GLY A 479 -14.71 20.64 18.76
CA GLY A 479 -15.71 21.35 19.57
C GLY A 479 -15.55 21.22 21.10
N GLY A 480 -14.44 20.65 21.59
CA GLY A 480 -14.33 20.15 22.96
C GLY A 480 -14.21 21.14 24.12
N ALA A 481 -14.21 22.45 23.90
CA ALA A 481 -14.31 23.40 25.01
C ALA A 481 -15.26 24.52 24.60
N ASP A 482 -16.37 24.66 25.33
CA ASP A 482 -17.22 25.86 25.26
C ASP A 482 -16.43 27.15 25.58
N ASN A 483 -15.19 27.03 26.06
CA ASN A 483 -14.25 28.12 26.28
C ASN A 483 -13.30 28.32 25.08
N SER A 484 -13.57 29.36 24.28
CA SER A 484 -12.75 29.74 23.12
C SER A 484 -11.30 30.08 23.49
N GLU A 485 -11.04 30.57 24.71
CA GLU A 485 -9.68 30.95 25.14
C GLU A 485 -8.81 29.72 25.42
N VAL A 486 -9.37 28.66 26.00
CA VAL A 486 -8.64 27.40 26.24
C VAL A 486 -8.19 26.80 24.90
N THR A 487 -9.08 26.78 23.91
CA THR A 487 -8.77 26.30 22.56
C THR A 487 -7.64 27.12 21.93
N GLU A 488 -7.70 28.45 22.02
CA GLU A 488 -6.63 29.34 21.53
C GLU A 488 -5.28 29.04 22.20
N TYR A 489 -5.26 28.85 23.52
CA TYR A 489 -4.02 28.53 24.23
C TYR A 489 -3.46 27.14 23.88
N LEU A 490 -4.33 26.15 23.63
CA LEU A 490 -3.90 24.82 23.17
C LEU A 490 -3.30 24.86 21.77
N ASP A 491 -3.86 25.66 20.86
CA ASP A 491 -3.31 25.87 19.52
C ASP A 491 -1.96 26.59 19.56
N LEU A 492 -1.85 27.62 20.42
CA LEU A 492 -0.59 28.32 20.66
C LEU A 492 0.46 27.41 21.28
N LEU A 493 0.07 26.52 22.19
CA LEU A 493 0.97 25.54 22.79
C LEU A 493 1.46 24.53 21.75
N THR A 494 0.56 23.99 20.93
CA THR A 494 0.89 23.09 19.82
C THR A 494 1.89 23.73 18.87
N THR A 495 1.61 24.96 18.43
CA THR A 495 2.49 25.72 17.53
C THR A 495 3.86 25.99 18.17
N THR A 496 3.89 26.33 19.47
CA THR A 496 5.14 26.59 20.20
C THR A 496 6.02 25.35 20.26
N LEU A 497 5.42 24.17 20.51
CA LEU A 497 6.16 22.90 20.57
C LEU A 497 6.66 22.46 19.19
N ASP A 498 5.81 22.57 18.15
CA ASP A 498 6.18 22.14 16.79
C ASP A 498 7.28 23.03 16.16
N ALA A 499 7.33 24.32 16.52
CA ALA A 499 8.35 25.24 16.02
C ALA A 499 9.79 24.86 16.45
N VAL A 500 9.94 24.20 17.60
CA VAL A 500 11.26 23.84 18.17
C VAL A 500 11.58 22.36 18.09
N VAL A 501 10.60 21.47 17.88
CA VAL A 501 10.82 20.03 17.65
C VAL A 501 11.22 19.75 16.18
N ARG A 502 12.18 20.53 15.67
CA ARG A 502 12.76 20.37 14.33
C ARG A 502 14.28 20.27 14.40
N PRO A 503 14.92 19.41 13.58
CA PRO A 503 16.36 19.37 13.48
C PRO A 503 16.95 20.76 13.17
N GLY A 504 17.86 21.22 14.02
CA GLY A 504 18.56 22.49 13.83
C GLY A 504 18.05 23.67 14.67
N ALA A 505 17.01 23.48 15.49
CA ALA A 505 16.63 24.49 16.49
C ALA A 505 17.79 24.76 17.47
N THR A 506 18.12 26.03 17.66
CA THR A 506 19.20 26.48 18.54
C THR A 506 18.82 26.29 20.01
N PRO A 507 19.80 26.22 20.92
CA PRO A 507 19.53 26.19 22.36
C PRO A 507 18.75 27.42 22.85
N ALA A 508 18.92 28.58 22.20
CA ALA A 508 18.17 29.80 22.53
C ALA A 508 16.69 29.68 22.13
N GLU A 509 16.40 29.16 20.93
CA GLU A 509 15.02 28.89 20.49
C GLU A 509 14.35 27.84 21.38
N THR A 510 15.07 26.77 21.73
CA THR A 510 14.56 25.72 22.63
C THR A 510 14.21 26.29 24.01
N ARG A 511 15.07 27.16 24.56
CA ARG A 511 14.81 27.83 25.84
C ARG A 511 13.60 28.76 25.76
N ALA A 512 13.51 29.60 24.73
CA ALA A 512 12.38 30.51 24.54
C ALA A 512 11.05 29.76 24.38
N ALA A 513 11.04 28.64 23.66
CA ALA A 513 9.85 27.80 23.55
C ALA A 513 9.51 27.08 24.85
N SER A 514 10.51 26.66 25.63
CA SER A 514 10.30 26.07 26.96
C SER A 514 9.60 27.07 27.88
N GLU A 515 10.09 28.31 27.94
CA GLU A 515 9.52 29.40 28.74
C GLU A 515 8.10 29.75 28.29
N ARG A 516 7.86 29.83 26.98
CA ARG A 516 6.53 30.10 26.42
C ARG A 516 5.55 28.96 26.69
N ALA A 517 5.98 27.71 26.55
CA ALA A 517 5.15 26.54 26.83
C ALA A 517 4.77 26.44 28.31
N GLU A 518 5.69 26.79 29.21
CA GLU A 518 5.43 26.89 30.65
C GLU A 518 4.36 27.94 31.00
N MET A 519 4.45 29.11 30.38
CA MET A 519 3.46 30.17 30.54
C MET A 519 2.07 29.72 30.02
N LEU A 520 2.01 29.18 28.80
CA LEU A 520 0.76 28.69 28.19
C LEU A 520 0.14 27.55 29.01
N ARG A 521 0.96 26.61 29.51
CA ARG A 521 0.50 25.56 30.42
C ARG A 521 -0.18 26.16 31.65
N SER A 522 0.43 27.18 32.26
CA SER A 522 -0.10 27.78 33.47
C SER A 522 -1.47 28.41 33.23
N TRP A 523 -1.65 29.10 32.10
CA TRP A 523 -2.96 29.66 31.71
C TRP A 523 -3.99 28.59 31.40
N ILE A 524 -3.64 27.54 30.67
CA ILE A 524 -4.56 26.44 30.37
C ILE A 524 -5.01 25.75 31.66
N LEU A 525 -4.09 25.48 32.58
CA LEU A 525 -4.41 24.84 33.85
C LEU A 525 -5.28 25.73 34.75
N ASP A 526 -5.10 27.05 34.71
CA ASP A 526 -5.93 28.02 35.44
C ASP A 526 -7.37 28.04 34.92
N GLN A 527 -7.55 27.97 33.59
CA GLN A 527 -8.87 27.94 32.96
C GLN A 527 -9.59 26.58 33.08
N LEU A 528 -8.85 25.48 33.29
CA LEU A 528 -9.39 24.12 33.42
C LEU A 528 -9.54 23.64 34.87
N SER A 529 -9.09 24.44 35.86
CA SER A 529 -9.24 24.14 37.29
C SER A 529 -10.50 24.82 37.84
#